data_AF-A0A9P7JVN8-F1
#
_entry.id   AF-A0A9P7JVN8-F1
#
_cell.length_a   1.000
_cell.length_b   1.000
_cell.length_c   1.000
_cell.angle_alpha   90.00
_cell.angle_beta   90.00
_cell.angle_gamma   90.00
#
_symmetry.space_group_name_H-M   'P 1'
#
loop_
_entity.id
_entity.type
_entity.pdbx_description
1 polymer ?
#
loop_
_entity_poly.entity_id
_entity_poly.type
_entity_poly.pdbx_seq_one_letter_code
_entity_poly.pdbx_strand_id
1 'polypeptide(L)'
;MYEFKVLFQPKSPLTHLFNSPAKLQEREEFVRESWVKAMEARLVRDELVKCHRLEGVNHLENCRWLSDKYISMLKENKVKGYKKIDF
;
A
#
# COMPACT_ATOMS: atom_id res chain seq x y z
N MET A 1 17.65 -1.90 -20.66
CA MET A 1 16.47 -1.06 -20.40
C MET A 1 16.02 -1.31 -18.96
N TYR A 2 16.38 -0.38 -18.08
CA TYR A 2 15.97 -0.20 -16.68
C TYR A 2 16.08 -1.39 -15.71
N GLU A 3 17.30 -1.56 -15.21
CA GLU A 3 17.61 -2.30 -13.98
C GLU A 3 17.09 -1.48 -12.78
N PHE A 4 15.89 -1.79 -12.29
CA PHE A 4 15.33 -1.23 -11.06
C PHE A 4 16.04 -1.85 -9.85
N LYS A 5 17.33 -1.50 -9.66
CA LYS A 5 18.07 -1.83 -8.45
C LYS A 5 17.58 -0.91 -7.34
N VAL A 6 16.80 -1.52 -6.44
CA VAL A 6 16.23 -0.97 -5.21
C VAL A 6 17.26 -0.09 -4.48
N LEU A 7 16.99 1.22 -4.42
CA LEU A 7 17.80 2.24 -3.74
C LEU A 7 17.65 2.18 -2.21
N PHE A 8 17.83 0.99 -1.63
CA PHE A 8 17.95 0.81 -0.18
C PHE A 8 18.92 -0.34 0.14
N GLN A 9 20.11 -0.29 -0.43
CA GLN A 9 21.22 -1.15 -0.01
C GLN A 9 21.99 -0.39 1.09
N PRO A 10 21.94 -0.81 2.37
CA PRO A 10 22.77 -0.20 3.40
C PRO A 10 24.24 -0.44 3.05
N LYS A 11 24.98 0.63 2.71
CA LYS A 11 26.42 0.58 2.38
C LYS A 11 27.30 0.45 3.64
N SER A 12 26.95 -0.43 4.57
CA SER A 12 27.80 -0.72 5.73
C SER A 12 28.63 -1.98 5.48
N PRO A 13 29.95 -2.00 5.73
CA PRO A 13 30.80 -3.18 5.51
C PRO A 13 30.43 -4.43 6.33
N LEU A 14 29.45 -4.34 7.26
CA LEU A 14 29.02 -5.39 8.18
C LEU A 14 27.62 -5.96 7.87
N THR A 15 27.04 -5.68 6.68
CA THR A 15 25.66 -6.11 6.33
C THR A 15 25.42 -7.62 6.39
N HIS A 16 26.46 -8.43 6.17
CA HIS A 16 26.35 -9.90 6.11
C HIS A 16 26.24 -10.58 7.49
N LEU A 17 26.52 -9.86 8.58
CA LEU A 17 26.46 -10.37 9.96
C LEU A 17 25.16 -10.00 10.69
N PHE A 18 24.41 -9.01 10.20
CA PHE A 18 23.28 -8.42 10.92
C PHE A 18 21.90 -8.77 10.33
N ASN A 19 21.86 -9.32 9.12
CA ASN A 19 20.62 -9.68 8.42
C ASN A 19 20.59 -11.20 8.18
N SER A 20 19.88 -11.94 9.03
CA SER A 20 19.55 -13.32 8.67
C SER A 20 18.64 -13.30 7.43
N PRO A 21 18.81 -14.25 6.49
CA PRO A 21 17.99 -14.30 5.27
C PRO A 21 16.49 -14.35 5.61
N ALA A 22 16.12 -15.08 6.66
CA ALA A 22 14.76 -15.13 7.17
C ALA A 22 14.19 -13.75 7.58
N LYS A 23 14.98 -12.90 8.26
CA LYS A 23 14.53 -11.55 8.68
C LYS A 23 14.41 -10.59 7.49
N LEU A 24 15.21 -10.76 6.44
CA LEU A 24 15.07 -9.97 5.22
C LEU A 24 13.79 -10.34 4.48
N GLN A 25 13.55 -11.65 4.33
CA GLN A 25 12.36 -12.17 3.68
C GLN A 25 11.08 -11.70 4.39
N GLU A 26 11.01 -11.81 5.71
CA GLU A 26 9.87 -11.32 6.51
C GLU A 26 9.60 -9.82 6.28
N ARG A 27 10.66 -8.99 6.20
CA ARG A 27 10.52 -7.55 5.93
C ARG A 27 10.00 -7.29 4.52
N GLU A 28 10.50 -8.02 3.52
CA GLU A 28 10.07 -7.90 2.13
C GLU A 28 8.61 -8.33 1.95
N GLU A 29 8.20 -9.43 2.59
CA GLU A 29 6.83 -9.92 2.60
C GLU A 29 5.88 -8.90 3.22
N PHE A 30 6.22 -8.35 4.38
CA PHE A 30 5.42 -7.30 5.04
C PHE A 30 5.23 -6.07 4.15
N VAL A 31 6.31 -5.57 3.53
CA VAL A 31 6.23 -4.41 2.63
C VAL A 31 5.40 -4.74 1.39
N ARG A 32 5.57 -5.94 0.82
CA ARG A 32 4.79 -6.40 -0.35
C ARG A 32 3.30 -6.42 -0.03
N GLU A 33 2.90 -7.03 1.08
CA GLU A 33 1.49 -7.06 1.50
C GLU A 33 0.91 -5.67 1.73
N SER A 34 1.70 -4.77 2.31
CA SER A 34 1.30 -3.38 2.51
C SER A 34 1.02 -2.66 1.17
N TRP A 35 1.83 -2.93 0.14
CA TRP A 35 1.58 -2.44 -1.22
C TRP A 35 0.36 -3.08 -1.87
N VAL A 36 0.13 -4.39 -1.68
CA VAL A 36 -1.08 -5.07 -2.19
C VAL A 36 -2.34 -4.40 -1.65
N LYS A 37 -2.42 -4.16 -0.34
CA LYS A 37 -3.56 -3.46 0.29
C LYS A 37 -3.76 -2.03 -0.24
N ALA A 38 -2.67 -1.32 -0.55
CA ALA A 38 -2.73 -0.01 -1.17
C ALA A 38 -3.26 -0.10 -2.63
N MET A 39 -2.89 -1.14 -3.37
CA MET A 39 -3.41 -1.39 -4.73
C MET A 39 -4.89 -1.76 -4.71
N GLU A 40 -5.36 -2.53 -3.73
CA GLU A 40 -6.79 -2.81 -3.54
C GLU A 40 -7.59 -1.53 -3.34
N ALA A 41 -7.08 -0.58 -2.52
CA ALA A 41 -7.74 0.71 -2.33
C ALA A 41 -7.80 1.54 -3.62
N ARG A 42 -6.81 1.40 -4.51
CA ARG A 42 -6.84 2.04 -5.84
C ARG A 42 -7.93 1.46 -6.73
N LEU A 43 -8.14 0.14 -6.72
CA LEU A 43 -9.24 -0.49 -7.46
C LEU A 43 -10.61 0.02 -7.00
N VAL A 44 -10.81 0.15 -5.68
CA VAL A 44 -12.06 0.69 -5.12
C VAL A 44 -12.25 2.15 -5.52
N ARG A 45 -11.18 2.95 -5.53
CA ARG A 45 -11.23 4.33 -6.02
C ARG A 45 -11.65 4.41 -7.49
N ASP A 46 -11.09 3.55 -8.35
CA ASP A 46 -11.41 3.55 -9.77
C ASP A 46 -12.88 3.18 -10.01
N GLU A 47 -13.40 2.24 -9.23
CA GLU A 47 -14.82 1.88 -9.28
C GLU A 47 -15.73 3.00 -8.76
N LEU A 48 -15.34 3.68 -7.67
CA LEU A 48 -16.04 4.86 -7.17
C LEU A 48 -16.10 5.98 -8.22
N VAL A 49 -15.00 6.22 -8.94
CA VAL A 49 -14.97 7.21 -10.04
C VAL A 49 -15.92 6.83 -11.17
N LYS A 50 -16.01 5.55 -11.53
CA LYS A 50 -16.99 5.09 -12.52
C LYS A 50 -18.42 5.31 -12.02
N CYS A 51 -18.72 4.93 -10.78
CA CYS A 51 -20.03 5.12 -10.17
C CYS A 51 -20.45 6.60 -10.20
N HIS A 52 -19.56 7.51 -9.79
CA HIS A 52 -19.83 8.96 -9.86
C HIS A 52 -20.14 9.45 -11.28
N ARG A 53 -19.45 8.91 -12.30
CA ARG A 53 -19.69 9.28 -13.70
C ARG A 53 -21.01 8.74 -14.23
N LEU A 54 -21.40 7.53 -13.81
CA LEU A 54 -22.64 6.88 -14.27
C LEU A 54 -23.89 7.46 -13.61
N GLU A 55 -23.83 7.70 -12.30
CA GLU A 55 -24.97 8.17 -11.50
C GLU A 55 -25.22 9.68 -11.62
N GLY A 56 -24.22 10.45 -12.06
CA GLY A 56 -24.34 11.89 -12.23
C GLY A 56 -24.73 12.57 -10.91
N VAL A 57 -25.88 13.25 -10.89
CA VAL A 57 -26.38 13.95 -9.68
C VAL A 57 -26.76 13.01 -8.54
N ASN A 58 -27.04 11.74 -8.81
CA ASN A 58 -27.52 10.79 -7.78
C ASN A 58 -26.39 10.05 -7.05
N HIS A 59 -25.13 10.39 -7.34
CA HIS A 59 -23.97 9.66 -6.83
C HIS A 59 -23.86 9.66 -5.29
N LEU A 60 -24.43 10.66 -4.62
CA LEU A 60 -24.40 10.77 -3.16
C LEU A 60 -25.17 9.65 -2.45
N GLU A 61 -26.25 9.16 -3.05
CA GLU A 61 -27.04 8.05 -2.51
C GLU A 61 -26.52 6.71 -3.04
N ASN A 62 -26.41 6.58 -4.36
CA ASN A 62 -26.11 5.31 -5.01
C ASN A 62 -24.65 4.85 -4.83
N CYS A 63 -23.69 5.77 -4.73
CA CYS A 63 -22.26 5.45 -4.57
C CYS A 63 -21.78 5.54 -3.11
N ARG A 64 -22.67 5.79 -2.14
CA ARG A 64 -22.31 6.02 -0.74
C ARG A 64 -21.49 4.87 -0.14
N TRP A 65 -21.90 3.64 -0.39
CA TRP A 65 -21.23 2.44 0.13
C TRP A 65 -19.81 2.29 -0.42
N LEU A 66 -19.55 2.68 -1.68
CA LEU A 66 -18.20 2.70 -2.26
C LEU A 66 -17.35 3.79 -1.63
N SER A 67 -17.94 4.97 -1.38
CA SER A 67 -17.25 6.07 -0.70
C SER A 67 -16.85 5.68 0.72
N ASP A 68 -17.78 5.12 1.49
CA ASP A 68 -17.52 4.68 2.88
C ASP A 68 -16.44 3.58 2.92
N LYS A 69 -16.51 2.61 2.00
CA LYS A 69 -15.49 1.57 1.84
C LYS A 69 -14.12 2.17 1.46
N TYR A 70 -14.07 3.12 0.54
CA TYR A 70 -12.81 3.74 0.16
C TYR A 70 -12.19 4.50 1.35
N ILE A 71 -13.00 5.22 2.11
CA ILE A 71 -12.56 5.97 3.30
C ILE A 71 -12.05 5.02 4.39
N SER A 72 -12.70 3.88 4.64
CA SER A 72 -12.20 2.89 5.61
C SER A 72 -10.85 2.32 5.16
N MET A 73 -10.73 1.97 3.88
CA MET A 73 -9.47 1.47 3.31
C MET A 73 -8.34 2.51 3.39
N LEU A 74 -8.61 3.80 3.21
CA LEU A 74 -7.58 4.85 3.36
C LEU A 74 -7.05 4.96 4.80
N LYS A 75 -7.87 4.62 5.81
CA LYS A 75 -7.44 4.61 7.22
C LYS A 75 -6.59 3.38 7.52
N GLU A 76 -7.01 2.22 7.01
CA GLU A 76 -6.45 0.91 7.37
C GLU A 76 -5.24 0.52 6.50
N ASN A 77 -5.31 0.76 5.19
CA ASN A 77 -4.37 0.25 4.19
C ASN A 77 -3.21 1.20 3.88
N LYS A 78 -2.83 2.05 4.82
CA LYS A 78 -1.67 2.93 4.65
C LYS A 78 -0.40 2.09 4.51
N VAL A 79 0.47 2.48 3.58
CA VAL A 79 1.78 1.82 3.43
C VAL A 79 2.59 2.08 4.70
N LYS A 80 2.91 1.03 5.45
CA LYS A 80 3.69 1.10 6.69
C LYS A 80 5.11 0.60 6.42
N GLY A 81 6.10 1.34 6.89
CA GLY A 81 7.48 0.86 6.90
C GLY A 81 7.65 -0.30 7.90
N TYR A 82 8.62 -1.18 7.66
CA TYR A 82 8.92 -2.30 8.58
C TYR A 82 9.46 -1.82 9.94
N LYS A 83 10.02 -0.61 9.99
CA LYS A 83 10.60 -0.03 11.21
C LYS A 83 9.52 0.78 11.94
N LYS A 84 9.06 0.28 13.09
CA LYS A 84 8.24 1.05 14.03
C LYS A 84 9.15 2.04 14.75
N ILE A 85 8.83 3.33 14.65
CA ILE A 85 9.51 4.40 15.39
C ILE A 85 8.47 4.86 16.41
N ASP A 86 8.67 4.47 17.67
CA ASP A 86 7.91 5.01 18.78
C ASP A 86 8.59 6.32 19.18
N PHE A 87 7.83 7.41 19.21
CA PHE A 87 8.31 8.73 19.64
C PHE A 87 8.09 8.94 21.12
#